data_AF-A0A089LFS3-F1
#
_entry.id   AF-A0A089LFS3-F1
#
_cell.length_a   1.000
_cell.length_b   1.000
_cell.length_c   1.000
_cell.angle_alpha   90.00
_cell.angle_beta   90.00
_cell.angle_gamma   90.00
#
_symmetry.space_group_name_H-M   'P 1'
#
loop_
_entity.id
_entity.type
_entity.pdbx_description
1 polymer ?
#
loop_
_entity_poly.entity_id
_entity_poly.type
_entity_poly.pdbx_seq_one_letter_code
_entity_poly.pdbx_strand_id
1 'polypeptide(L)'
;MAVVVMDSDDLERLLDKVVSRAIEAYAVQVPVSLPPVLSRTQFMELLNISAPVATALFKRPDFPVNREFGNPRIPTALLLRWIEEHTDWAEDNVGDKFKAIRNHATG
;
A
#
# COMPACT_ATOMS: atom_id res chain seq x y z
N MET A 1 5.55 43.53 -23.17
CA MET A 1 4.87 42.32 -22.67
C MET A 1 4.81 41.36 -23.84
N ALA A 2 5.57 40.26 -23.79
CA ALA A 2 5.58 39.28 -24.88
C ALA A 2 4.42 38.30 -24.64
N VAL A 3 3.47 38.25 -25.58
CA VAL A 3 2.39 37.26 -25.58
C VAL A 3 2.91 36.09 -26.40
N VAL A 4 3.02 34.92 -25.77
CA VAL A 4 3.37 33.68 -26.46
C VAL A 4 2.07 33.08 -26.98
N VAL A 5 1.94 33.01 -28.30
CA VAL A 5 0.83 32.31 -28.96
C VAL A 5 1.29 30.87 -29.16
N MET A 6 0.62 29.95 -28.47
CA MET A 6 0.86 28.51 -28.58
C MET A 6 -0.35 27.89 -29.28
N ASP A 7 -0.10 26.96 -30.19
CA ASP A 7 -1.17 26.17 -30.78
C ASP A 7 -1.69 25.12 -29.77
N SER A 8 -2.92 24.64 -29.95
CA SER A 8 -3.52 23.63 -29.07
C SER A 8 -2.69 22.36 -29.00
N ASP A 9 -2.13 21.94 -30.13
CA ASP A 9 -1.27 20.75 -30.22
C ASP A 9 0.03 20.91 -29.43
N ASP A 10 0.58 22.12 -29.38
CA ASP A 10 1.79 22.42 -28.60
C ASP A 10 1.50 22.42 -27.10
N LEU A 11 0.31 22.87 -26.69
CA LEU A 11 -0.12 22.81 -25.30
C LEU A 11 -0.33 21.36 -24.83
N GLU A 12 -0.97 20.52 -25.64
CA GLU A 12 -1.17 19.10 -25.33
C GLU A 12 0.16 18.37 -25.14
N ARG A 13 1.12 18.57 -26.06
CA ARG A 13 2.46 17.98 -25.93
C ARG A 13 3.20 18.44 -24.69
N LEU A 14 3.01 19.69 -24.28
CA LEU A 14 3.63 20.23 -23.08
C LEU A 14 2.99 19.63 -21.82
N LEU A 15 1.66 19.51 -21.79
CA LEU A 15 0.93 18.85 -20.72
C LEU A 15 1.35 17.38 -20.59
N ASP A 16 1.38 16.62 -21.68
CA ASP A 16 1.80 15.21 -21.66
C ASP A 16 3.22 15.04 -21.13
N LYS A 17 4.12 15.95 -21.48
CA LYS A 17 5.50 15.93 -21.02
C LYS A 17 5.63 16.27 -19.53
N VAL A 18 4.83 17.22 -19.04
CA VAL A 18 4.79 17.59 -17.62
C VAL A 18 4.17 16.47 -16.79
N VAL A 19 3.07 15.89 -17.26
CA VAL A 19 2.38 14.76 -16.62
C VAL A 19 3.29 13.53 -16.62
N SER A 20 3.92 13.19 -17.75
CA SER A 20 4.86 12.06 -17.82
C SER A 20 6.03 12.23 -16.87
N ARG A 21 6.63 13.43 -16.80
CA ARG A 21 7.71 13.73 -15.84
C ARG A 21 7.25 13.69 -14.39
N ALA A 22 6.02 14.14 -14.11
CA ALA A 22 5.44 14.02 -12.79
C ALA A 22 5.26 12.54 -12.44
N ILE A 23 4.68 11.75 -13.35
CA ILE A 23 4.53 10.30 -13.17
C ILE A 23 5.91 9.66 -12.97
N GLU A 24 6.93 9.95 -13.77
CA GLU A 24 8.28 9.40 -13.58
C GLU A 24 8.91 9.82 -12.25
N ALA A 25 8.76 11.09 -11.85
CA ALA A 25 9.28 11.60 -10.57
C ALA A 25 8.55 11.01 -9.35
N TYR A 26 7.26 10.68 -9.50
CA TYR A 26 6.43 10.08 -8.45
C TYR A 26 6.28 8.55 -8.59
N ALA A 27 6.72 7.93 -9.69
CA ALA A 27 6.68 6.49 -9.95
C ALA A 27 7.64 5.72 -9.03
N VAL A 28 8.54 6.43 -8.35
CA VAL A 28 9.35 5.87 -7.27
C VAL A 28 8.53 5.62 -5.99
N GLN A 29 7.25 6.04 -5.92
CA GLN A 29 6.44 5.96 -4.69
C GLN A 29 5.03 5.39 -4.85
N VAL A 30 4.60 5.00 -6.04
CA VAL A 30 3.42 4.11 -6.15
C VAL A 30 3.94 2.71 -5.87
N PRO A 31 3.56 2.05 -4.76
CA PRO A 31 4.07 0.73 -4.46
C PRO A 31 3.79 -0.15 -5.68
N VAL A 32 4.78 -0.94 -6.10
CA VAL A 32 4.56 -2.13 -6.92
C VAL A 32 3.25 -2.74 -6.42
N SER A 33 2.21 -2.73 -7.26
CA SER A 33 0.86 -3.07 -6.82
C SER A 33 0.93 -4.40 -6.09
N LEU A 34 0.76 -4.38 -4.77
CA LEU A 34 0.91 -5.59 -3.97
C LEU A 34 -0.08 -6.61 -4.52
N PRO A 35 0.33 -7.86 -4.75
CA PRO A 35 -0.60 -8.87 -5.23
C PRO A 35 -1.78 -8.94 -4.27
N PRO A 36 -3.01 -9.20 -4.74
CA PRO A 36 -4.19 -9.22 -3.87
C PRO A 36 -4.08 -10.31 -2.78
N VAL A 37 -3.29 -11.34 -3.05
CA VAL A 37 -2.97 -12.42 -2.11
C VAL A 37 -1.47 -12.68 -2.16
N LEU A 38 -0.82 -12.60 -1.01
CA LEU A 38 0.60 -12.89 -0.84
C LEU A 38 0.83 -14.38 -0.61
N SER A 39 1.84 -14.91 -1.27
CA SER A 39 2.48 -16.16 -0.84
C SER A 39 3.32 -15.94 0.41
N ARG A 40 3.74 -17.03 1.06
CA ARG A 40 4.69 -16.97 2.18
C ARG A 40 6.00 -16.27 1.80
N THR A 41 6.54 -16.53 0.61
CA THR A 41 7.81 -15.94 0.16
C THR A 41 7.66 -14.44 -0.08
N GLN A 42 6.58 -14.03 -0.74
CA GLN A 42 6.27 -12.61 -0.98
C GLN A 42 6.04 -11.86 0.34
N PHE A 43 5.37 -12.47 1.31
CA PHE A 43 5.19 -11.88 2.64
C PHE A 43 6.51 -11.68 3.37
N MET A 44 7.40 -12.67 3.34
CA MET A 44 8.72 -12.59 3.96
C MET A 44 9.59 -11.52 3.31
N GLU A 45 9.55 -11.42 1.99
CA GLU A 45 10.26 -10.41 1.21
C GLU A 45 9.70 -9.01 1.49
N LEU A 46 8.38 -8.86 1.49
CA LEU A 46 7.68 -7.60 1.74
C LEU A 46 8.03 -7.00 3.10
N LEU A 47 8.00 -7.81 4.16
CA LEU A 47 8.29 -7.35 5.53
C LEU A 47 9.77 -7.48 5.91
N ASN A 48 10.60 -8.00 5.02
CA ASN A 48 12.00 -8.31 5.28
C ASN A 48 12.21 -9.13 6.58
N ILE A 49 11.48 -10.24 6.71
CA ILE A 49 11.53 -11.13 7.89
C ILE A 49 11.98 -12.55 7.54
N SER A 50 12.58 -13.21 8.52
CA SER A 50 13.06 -14.58 8.39
C SER A 50 11.91 -15.61 8.44
N ALA A 51 12.16 -16.81 7.91
CA ALA A 51 11.17 -17.88 7.89
C ALA A 51 10.66 -18.28 9.29
N PRO A 52 11.49 -18.37 10.35
CA PRO A 52 11.01 -18.66 11.69
C PRO A 52 9.99 -17.63 12.21
N VAL A 53 10.25 -16.34 11.97
CA VAL A 53 9.36 -15.24 12.38
C VAL A 53 8.04 -15.32 11.61
N ALA A 54 8.08 -15.54 10.29
CA ALA A 54 6.88 -15.73 9.50
C ALA A 54 6.05 -16.94 9.97
N THR A 55 6.70 -18.06 10.34
CA THR A 55 6.01 -19.23 10.92
C THR A 55 5.33 -18.88 12.25
N ALA A 56 6.01 -18.12 13.12
CA ALA A 56 5.44 -17.71 14.40
C ALA A 56 4.18 -16.84 14.17
N LEU A 57 4.24 -15.87 13.27
CA LEU A 57 3.09 -15.03 12.89
C LEU A 57 1.94 -15.87 12.33
N PHE A 58 2.20 -16.80 11.42
CA PHE A 58 1.13 -17.61 10.83
C PHE A 58 0.44 -18.53 11.85
N LYS A 59 1.09 -18.88 12.96
CA LYS A 59 0.50 -19.67 14.04
C LYS A 59 -0.40 -18.86 14.96
N ARG A 60 -0.33 -17.52 14.91
CA ARG A 60 -1.20 -16.68 15.71
C ARG A 60 -2.67 -16.85 15.27
N PRO A 61 -3.62 -16.96 16.21
CA PRO A 61 -5.02 -17.16 15.89
C PRO A 61 -5.68 -15.94 15.23
N ASP A 62 -5.15 -14.75 15.51
CA ASP A 62 -5.62 -13.45 15.01
C ASP A 62 -4.97 -13.03 13.68
N PHE A 63 -3.94 -13.75 13.22
CA PHE A 63 -3.21 -13.37 12.01
C PHE A 63 -3.96 -13.84 10.74
N PRO A 64 -4.11 -12.99 9.71
CA PRO A 64 -4.99 -13.23 8.56
C PRO A 64 -4.39 -14.22 7.54
N VAL A 65 -4.24 -15.48 7.92
CA VAL A 65 -3.74 -16.55 7.06
C VAL A 65 -4.88 -17.46 6.56
N ASN A 66 -4.95 -17.64 5.25
CA ASN A 66 -5.82 -18.61 4.60
C ASN A 66 -5.03 -19.91 4.32
N ARG A 67 -5.57 -21.05 4.79
CA ARG A 67 -4.98 -22.39 4.62
C ARG A 67 -5.79 -23.32 3.70
N GLU A 68 -6.93 -22.87 3.20
CA GLU A 68 -7.85 -23.69 2.39
C GLU A 68 -7.26 -24.08 1.02
N PHE A 69 -6.30 -23.30 0.52
CA PHE A 69 -5.62 -23.55 -0.77
C PHE A 69 -4.37 -24.43 -0.65
N GLY A 70 -4.21 -25.17 0.44
CA GLY A 70 -3.07 -26.04 0.74
C GLY A 70 -1.83 -25.29 1.24
N ASN A 71 -1.32 -24.33 0.47
CA ASN A 71 -0.22 -23.48 0.92
C ASN A 71 -0.75 -22.23 1.63
N PRO A 72 -0.11 -21.77 2.72
CA PRO A 72 -0.50 -20.51 3.38
C PRO A 72 -0.53 -19.34 2.38
N ARG A 73 -1.63 -18.61 2.42
CA ARG A 73 -1.89 -17.40 1.64
C ARG A 73 -2.35 -16.28 2.57
N ILE A 74 -1.91 -15.06 2.30
CA ILE A 74 -2.27 -13.89 3.11
C ILE A 74 -2.99 -12.90 2.21
N PRO A 75 -4.30 -12.68 2.38
CA PRO A 75 -5.01 -11.62 1.67
C PRO A 75 -4.41 -10.26 2.05
N THR A 76 -3.92 -9.51 1.08
CA THR A 76 -3.16 -8.27 1.31
C THR A 76 -3.98 -7.23 2.06
N ALA A 77 -5.26 -7.09 1.72
CA ALA A 77 -6.16 -6.16 2.41
C ALA A 77 -6.29 -6.49 3.92
N LEU A 78 -6.36 -7.78 4.27
CA LEU A 78 -6.44 -8.19 5.68
C LEU A 78 -5.10 -8.02 6.41
N LEU A 79 -3.98 -8.26 5.72
CA LEU A 79 -2.65 -7.99 6.28
C LEU A 79 -2.49 -6.51 6.66
N LEU A 80 -2.83 -5.60 5.74
CA LEU A 80 -2.69 -4.16 5.98
C LEU A 80 -3.56 -3.73 7.15
N ARG A 81 -4.82 -4.17 7.19
CA ARG A 81 -5.71 -3.93 8.33
C ARG A 81 -5.13 -4.46 9.64
N TRP A 82 -4.63 -5.69 9.65
CA TRP A 82 -4.03 -6.28 10.83
C TRP A 82 -2.80 -5.49 11.31
N ILE A 83 -1.95 -5.00 10.39
CA ILE A 83 -0.79 -4.15 10.72
C ILE A 83 -1.27 -2.85 11.39
N GLU A 84 -2.30 -2.21 10.86
CA GLU A 84 -2.88 -0.99 11.43
C GLU A 84 -3.45 -1.23 12.84
N GLU A 85 -4.11 -2.36 13.07
CA GLU A 85 -4.66 -2.75 14.38
C GLU A 85 -3.57 -3.13 15.39
N HIS A 86 -2.36 -3.48 14.94
CA HIS A 86 -1.26 -3.94 15.78
C HIS A 86 -0.06 -2.98 15.80
N THR A 87 -0.28 -1.72 15.43
CA THR A 87 0.73 -0.67 15.48
C THR A 87 0.28 0.45 16.43
N ASP A 88 0.83 0.46 17.64
CA ASP A 88 0.52 1.43 18.70
C ASP A 88 0.77 2.88 18.28
N TRP A 89 1.72 3.10 17.36
CA TRP A 89 2.07 4.44 16.87
C TRP A 89 0.85 5.20 16.33
N ALA A 90 -0.08 4.52 15.65
CA ALA A 90 -1.26 5.17 15.09
C ALA A 90 -2.25 5.64 16.18
N GLU A 91 -2.25 4.98 17.34
CA GLU A 91 -3.10 5.38 18.46
C GLU A 91 -2.52 6.58 19.19
N ASP A 92 -1.20 6.65 19.28
CA ASP A 92 -0.48 7.68 20.04
C ASP A 92 -0.24 8.99 19.25
N ASN A 93 -0.16 8.93 17.91
CA ASN A 93 0.36 10.04 17.10
C ASN A 93 -0.64 10.66 16.13
N VAL A 94 -1.84 10.09 15.99
CA VAL A 94 -2.81 10.53 14.98
C VAL A 94 -4.00 11.22 15.65
N GLY A 95 -4.43 12.36 15.11
CA GLY A 95 -5.48 13.19 15.71
C GLY A 95 -6.88 12.54 15.68
N ASP A 96 -7.77 13.01 16.54
CA ASP A 96 -9.10 12.42 16.77
C ASP A 96 -9.97 12.30 15.51
N LYS A 97 -9.81 13.22 14.55
CA LYS A 97 -10.51 13.15 13.25
C LYS A 97 -10.10 11.92 12.44
N PHE A 98 -8.83 11.55 12.47
CA PHE A 98 -8.32 10.38 11.76
C PHE A 98 -8.77 9.09 12.44
N LYS A 99 -8.79 9.08 13.78
CA LYS A 99 -9.34 7.97 14.58
C LYS A 99 -10.83 7.74 14.30
N ALA A 100 -11.62 8.81 14.16
CA ALA A 100 -13.04 8.73 13.83
C ALA A 100 -13.30 8.14 12.44
N ILE A 101 -12.51 8.54 11.43
CA ILE A 101 -12.61 7.98 10.06
C ILE A 101 -12.20 6.49 10.07
N ARG A 102 -11.13 6.12 10.77
CA ARG A 102 -10.70 4.72 10.95
C ARG A 102 -11.83 3.84 11.50
N ASN A 103 -12.49 4.32 12.55
CA ASN A 103 -13.55 3.58 13.24
C ASN A 103 -14.86 3.51 12.42
N HIS A 104 -15.11 4.47 11.52
CA HIS A 104 -16.30 4.48 10.67
C HIS A 104 -16.13 3.64 9.39
N ALA A 105 -14.90 3.43 8.89
CA ALA A 105 -14.63 2.52 7.76
C ALA A 105 -14.70 1.04 8.15
N THR A 106 -14.74 0.74 9.46
CA THR A 106 -14.67 -0.62 10.03
C THR A 106 -16.01 -1.14 10.59
N GLY A 107 -17.07 -0.32 10.57
CA GLY A 107 -18.45 -0.70 10.91
C GLY A 107 -19.32 -0.88 9.68
#